data_AF-A0AAD9LU83-F1
#
_entry.id   AF-A0AAD9LU83-F1
#
_cell.length_a   1.000
_cell.length_b   1.000
_cell.length_c   1.000
_cell.angle_alpha   90.00
_cell.angle_beta   90.00
_cell.angle_gamma   90.00
#
_symmetry.space_group_name_H-M   'P 1'
#
loop_
_entity.id
_entity.type
_entity.pdbx_description
1 polymer ?
#
loop_
_entity_poly.entity_id
_entity_poly.type
_entity_poly.pdbx_seq_one_letter_code
_entity_poly.pdbx_strand_id
1 'polypeptide(L)'
;MFDDLFKLLRSPRWVNSPIARRFGFGSELSYEEDELEDSPSNWTKLATSGHRPPVRSGHSSLVDTFLMVASILTAFIPVGDMMYVFGGYNDGNCHNDIYAFDLVRHHWLHIETSNGISPDGRASHAWCTSTDKTKLYLFGGSGPHWGQTNMGKLLQFNIRDKNWTIVEAEGTHPPPGYGQSLIAVNNKLYLFGGTSGHVYVNDLYVFDEVTKIWKKEETSGKRPSPRYKHQVATIDNRMYVVGGGLYDPPKGPIDTYYLDVDTLEWHEVECGGDIPKSRIAHTISQLSSDPYRLVMFGGRDDSGSRQNELSELNMRTGEWRIYYNEEGFQPDARDFHTSVVHNDRIFVFGGSNGVERNNDVFRYTMTHQPSTLLVLAMHVLRQNLDYIPKEDLNALPFELRLGVEHINPDVECSYNPTWYILEDQKEDHAAPVM
;
A
#
# COMPACT_ATOMS: atom_id res chain seq x y z
N MET A 1 -11.16 35.45 -13.56
CA MET A 1 -10.62 35.14 -12.20
C MET A 1 -11.72 34.91 -11.16
N PHE A 2 -12.54 35.91 -10.78
CA PHE A 2 -13.70 35.65 -9.88
C PHE A 2 -14.84 34.90 -10.58
N ASP A 3 -15.08 35.15 -11.87
CA ASP A 3 -16.12 34.44 -12.63
C ASP A 3 -15.80 32.95 -12.85
N ASP A 4 -14.53 32.59 -12.96
CA ASP A 4 -14.09 31.19 -13.11
C ASP A 4 -14.14 30.44 -11.78
N LEU A 5 -13.86 31.14 -10.67
CA LEU A 5 -14.13 30.65 -9.32
C LEU A 5 -15.63 30.40 -9.13
N PHE A 6 -16.51 31.29 -9.61
CA PHE A 6 -17.96 31.10 -9.55
C PHE A 6 -18.50 29.99 -10.46
N LYS A 7 -17.82 29.67 -11.56
CA LYS A 7 -18.12 28.48 -12.39
C LYS A 7 -17.69 27.18 -11.70
N LEU A 8 -16.55 27.17 -11.01
CA LEU A 8 -16.08 26.03 -10.20
C LEU A 8 -17.06 25.69 -9.06
N LEU A 9 -17.64 26.72 -8.44
CA LEU A 9 -18.67 26.62 -7.39
C LEU A 9 -20.08 26.26 -7.93
N ARG A 10 -20.23 26.04 -9.24
CA ARG A 10 -21.49 25.59 -9.86
C ARG A 10 -21.42 24.15 -10.40
N SER A 11 -20.33 23.43 -10.11
CA SER A 11 -20.23 22.00 -10.38
C SER A 11 -21.32 21.21 -9.64
N PRO A 12 -22.08 20.31 -10.30
CA PRO A 12 -23.17 19.54 -9.69
C PRO A 12 -22.77 18.74 -8.44
N ARG A 13 -21.49 18.36 -8.35
CA ARG A 13 -20.91 17.66 -7.19
C ARG A 13 -20.63 18.60 -6.00
N TRP A 14 -20.30 19.86 -6.26
CA TRP A 14 -20.03 20.84 -5.21
C TRP A 14 -21.33 21.37 -4.59
N VAL A 15 -22.32 21.69 -5.43
CA VAL A 15 -23.63 22.24 -5.02
C VAL A 15 -24.40 21.28 -4.10
N ASN A 16 -24.19 19.97 -4.26
CA ASN A 16 -24.81 18.93 -3.42
C ASN A 16 -23.99 18.55 -2.17
N SER A 17 -22.82 19.15 -1.95
CA SER A 17 -22.01 18.86 -0.77
C SER A 17 -22.65 19.42 0.52
N PRO A 18 -22.44 18.77 1.68
CA PRO A 18 -22.88 19.28 2.98
C PRO A 18 -22.33 20.68 3.30
N ILE A 19 -21.17 21.02 2.73
CA ILE A 19 -20.50 22.32 2.87
C ILE A 19 -21.22 23.39 2.06
N ALA A 20 -21.59 23.12 0.80
CA ALA A 20 -22.33 24.09 -0.03
C ALA A 20 -23.73 24.40 0.51
N ARG A 21 -24.40 23.43 1.13
CA ARG A 21 -25.68 23.65 1.84
C ARG A 21 -25.55 24.58 3.05
N ARG A 22 -24.41 24.56 3.76
CA ARG A 22 -24.12 25.51 4.85
C ARG A 22 -23.91 26.95 4.37
N PHE A 23 -23.54 27.15 3.11
CA PHE A 23 -23.33 28.47 2.51
C PHE A 23 -24.53 28.98 1.67
N GLY A 24 -25.65 28.25 1.62
CA GLY A 24 -26.90 28.71 1.01
C GLY A 24 -27.03 28.52 -0.51
N PHE A 25 -26.18 27.70 -1.15
CA PHE A 25 -26.12 27.54 -2.61
C PHE A 25 -27.06 26.48 -3.21
N GLY A 26 -28.13 26.06 -2.52
CA GLY A 26 -29.03 25.01 -3.02
C GLY A 26 -30.11 25.53 -3.98
N SER A 27 -30.03 25.17 -5.26
CA SER A 27 -31.17 25.24 -6.19
C SER A 27 -31.28 23.96 -7.00
N GLU A 28 -32.49 23.38 -7.04
CA GLU A 28 -32.85 22.20 -7.84
C GLU A 28 -32.63 22.48 -9.33
N LEU A 29 -31.65 21.78 -9.93
CA LEU A 29 -31.50 21.68 -11.37
C LEU A 29 -31.59 20.20 -11.73
N SER A 30 -32.72 19.80 -12.30
CA SER A 30 -32.90 18.49 -12.95
C SER A 30 -32.41 18.58 -14.39
N TYR A 31 -31.46 17.74 -14.77
CA TYR A 31 -31.13 17.47 -16.16
C TYR A 31 -31.24 15.96 -16.41
N GLU A 32 -31.89 15.62 -17.52
CA GLU A 32 -32.00 14.26 -18.05
C GLU A 32 -30.58 13.76 -18.39
N GLU A 33 -30.19 12.63 -17.81
CA GLU A 33 -28.93 11.96 -18.11
C GLU A 33 -29.02 11.35 -19.51
N ASP A 34 -28.20 11.83 -20.44
CA ASP A 34 -27.81 11.03 -21.60
C ASP A 34 -27.10 9.77 -21.05
N GLU A 35 -27.72 8.61 -21.27
CA GLU A 35 -27.20 7.29 -20.95
C GLU A 35 -25.86 7.06 -21.67
N LEU A 36 -24.75 7.43 -21.02
CA LEU A 36 -23.43 6.86 -21.32
C LEU A 36 -23.36 5.51 -20.59
N GLU A 37 -23.69 4.44 -21.33
CA GLU A 37 -23.38 3.06 -21.00
C GLU A 37 -21.85 2.90 -20.84
N ASP A 38 -21.35 3.10 -19.62
CA ASP A 38 -20.14 2.49 -19.09
C ASP A 38 -20.13 2.81 -17.59
N SER A 39 -20.65 1.92 -16.74
CA SER A 39 -20.43 2.06 -15.30
C SER A 39 -18.92 1.89 -15.06
N PRO A 40 -18.14 2.94 -14.73
CA PRO A 40 -16.71 2.78 -14.62
C PRO A 40 -16.43 1.88 -13.43
N SER A 41 -15.84 0.71 -13.68
CA SER A 41 -15.37 -0.16 -12.61
C SER A 41 -14.49 0.65 -11.66
N ASN A 42 -14.68 0.50 -10.35
CA ASN A 42 -13.78 1.11 -9.37
C ASN A 42 -12.34 0.57 -9.50
N TRP A 43 -12.16 -0.57 -10.19
CA TRP A 43 -10.86 -1.11 -10.55
C TRP A 43 -10.31 -0.48 -11.83
N THR A 44 -9.03 -0.12 -11.77
CA THR A 44 -8.25 0.33 -12.92
C THR A 44 -6.95 -0.47 -12.98
N LYS A 45 -6.64 -1.09 -14.12
CA LYS A 45 -5.29 -1.60 -14.39
C LYS A 45 -4.40 -0.42 -14.76
N LEU A 46 -3.39 -0.14 -13.93
CA LEU A 46 -2.52 1.01 -14.14
C LEU A 46 -1.45 0.68 -15.17
N ALA A 47 -1.34 1.52 -16.19
CA ALA A 47 -0.08 1.68 -16.90
C ALA A 47 0.96 2.27 -15.93
N THR A 48 2.19 1.79 -16.00
CA THR A 48 3.29 2.29 -15.16
C THR A 48 4.54 2.52 -15.99
N SER A 49 5.30 3.54 -15.64
CA SER A 49 6.57 3.92 -16.29
C SER A 49 7.77 3.64 -15.39
N GLY A 50 8.99 3.85 -15.89
CA GLY A 50 10.23 3.66 -15.12
C GLY A 50 10.71 2.21 -15.03
N HIS A 51 11.55 1.92 -14.04
CA HIS A 51 12.18 0.62 -13.86
C HIS A 51 11.26 -0.36 -13.12
N ARG A 52 10.31 -0.95 -13.83
CA ARG A 52 9.34 -1.88 -13.25
C ARG A 52 10.02 -3.17 -12.74
N PRO A 53 9.66 -3.67 -11.54
CA PRO A 53 10.16 -4.95 -11.08
C PRO A 53 9.74 -6.12 -11.99
N PRO A 54 10.56 -7.18 -12.13
CA PRO A 54 10.12 -8.44 -12.74
C PRO A 54 8.96 -9.07 -11.98
N VAL A 55 8.24 -9.98 -12.66
CA VAL A 55 7.14 -10.78 -12.09
C VAL A 55 7.58 -11.47 -10.81
N ARG A 56 6.75 -11.40 -9.77
CA ARG A 56 7.11 -11.89 -8.44
C ARG A 56 5.91 -12.18 -7.56
N SER A 57 6.03 -13.18 -6.70
CA SER A 57 5.07 -13.49 -5.65
C SER A 57 5.78 -13.67 -4.30
N GLY A 58 5.06 -13.43 -3.20
CA GLY A 58 5.61 -13.55 -1.84
C GLY A 58 6.63 -12.47 -1.50
N HIS A 59 6.63 -11.37 -2.26
CA HIS A 59 7.33 -10.14 -1.91
C HIS A 59 6.56 -9.40 -0.81
N SER A 60 7.17 -8.37 -0.23
CA SER A 60 6.50 -7.45 0.68
C SER A 60 6.44 -6.06 0.06
N SER A 61 5.38 -5.32 0.36
CA SER A 61 5.28 -3.91 0.01
C SER A 61 4.70 -3.11 1.15
N LEU A 62 5.09 -1.84 1.25
CA LEU A 62 4.50 -0.93 2.21
C LEU A 62 4.67 0.52 1.78
N VAL A 63 3.75 1.36 2.24
CA VAL A 63 3.71 2.77 1.92
C VAL A 63 4.40 3.54 3.02
N ASP A 64 5.32 4.41 2.63
CA ASP A 64 5.77 5.47 3.50
C ASP A 64 4.73 6.60 3.45
N THR A 65 3.85 6.67 4.45
CA THR A 65 2.97 7.83 4.65
C THR A 65 3.55 8.69 5.76
N PHE A 66 4.30 9.72 5.39
CA PHE A 66 4.74 10.72 6.36
C PHE A 66 3.52 11.55 6.79
N LEU A 67 3.17 11.53 8.09
CA LEU A 67 2.30 12.55 8.64
C LEU A 67 3.12 13.84 8.64
N MET A 68 2.64 14.89 7.96
CA MET A 68 3.27 16.22 7.98
C MET A 68 3.50 16.66 9.43
N VAL A 69 4.72 16.48 9.94
CA VAL A 69 5.18 17.23 11.09
C VAL A 69 5.81 18.49 10.51
N ALA A 70 5.14 19.62 10.70
CA ALA A 70 5.59 20.92 10.23
C ALA A 70 6.96 21.26 10.86
N SER A 71 8.04 20.92 10.17
CA SER A 71 9.38 21.42 10.43
C SER A 71 9.80 22.26 9.22
N ILE A 72 9.44 23.54 9.28
CA ILE A 72 9.96 24.58 8.41
C ILE A 72 11.48 24.57 8.57
N LEU A 73 12.24 24.18 7.54
CA LEU A 73 13.59 24.72 7.16
C LEU A 73 14.56 23.77 6.42
N THR A 74 14.21 22.55 6.03
CA THR A 74 15.11 21.76 5.15
C THR A 74 14.34 21.17 3.99
N ALA A 75 14.87 21.35 2.78
CA ALA A 75 14.36 20.90 1.49
C ALA A 75 13.40 19.70 1.61
N PHE A 76 12.12 19.99 1.38
CA PHE A 76 11.08 18.99 1.29
C PHE A 76 11.49 18.01 0.19
N ILE A 77 11.67 16.75 0.56
CA ILE A 77 11.48 15.65 -0.36
C ILE A 77 10.15 15.07 0.12
N PRO A 78 9.06 15.07 -0.67
CA PRO A 78 7.88 14.33 -0.30
C PRO A 78 8.25 12.84 -0.34
N VAL A 79 8.71 12.34 0.80
CA VAL A 79 8.97 10.92 1.05
C VAL A 79 7.64 10.18 1.33
N GLY A 80 6.49 10.87 1.25
CA GLY A 80 5.17 10.39 1.72
C GLY A 80 4.22 9.71 0.72
N ASP A 81 4.65 9.43 -0.52
CA ASP A 81 3.78 8.87 -1.58
C ASP A 81 4.40 7.63 -2.27
N MET A 82 5.35 6.96 -1.61
CA MET A 82 6.10 5.85 -2.19
C MET A 82 5.67 4.51 -1.61
N MET A 83 5.37 3.54 -2.48
CA MET A 83 5.29 2.13 -2.11
C MET A 83 6.66 1.48 -2.31
N TYR A 84 7.30 1.03 -1.25
CA TYR A 84 8.53 0.24 -1.32
C TYR A 84 8.20 -1.23 -1.53
N VAL A 85 8.95 -1.91 -2.39
CA VAL A 85 8.77 -3.32 -2.73
C VAL A 85 10.11 -4.04 -2.67
N PHE A 86 10.15 -5.22 -2.04
CA PHE A 86 11.37 -6.02 -1.98
C PHE A 86 11.10 -7.52 -2.05
N GLY A 87 12.07 -8.18 -2.68
CA GLY A 87 12.17 -9.62 -2.70
C GLY A 87 11.03 -10.27 -3.46
N GLY A 88 10.65 -11.47 -3.03
CA GLY A 88 9.72 -12.34 -3.73
C GLY A 88 10.43 -13.40 -4.54
N TYR A 89 9.63 -14.26 -5.16
CA TYR A 89 10.10 -15.44 -5.88
C TYR A 89 9.52 -15.45 -7.28
N ASN A 90 10.33 -15.92 -8.24
CA ASN A 90 9.89 -16.33 -9.56
C ASN A 90 10.74 -17.50 -10.08
N ASP A 91 10.10 -18.63 -10.37
CA ASP A 91 10.67 -19.77 -11.12
C ASP A 91 12.08 -20.20 -10.70
N GLY A 92 12.26 -20.44 -9.39
CA GLY A 92 13.51 -20.90 -8.80
C GLY A 92 14.43 -19.77 -8.33
N ASN A 93 14.12 -18.52 -8.70
CA ASN A 93 14.88 -17.35 -8.28
C ASN A 93 14.17 -16.62 -7.15
N CYS A 94 14.90 -16.30 -6.07
CA CYS A 94 14.45 -15.34 -5.07
C CYS A 94 15.11 -13.99 -5.32
N HIS A 95 14.30 -12.94 -5.36
CA HIS A 95 14.78 -11.59 -5.59
C HIS A 95 15.35 -10.97 -4.31
N ASN A 96 16.35 -10.11 -4.47
CA ASN A 96 16.99 -9.28 -3.43
C ASN A 96 17.04 -7.79 -3.80
N ASP A 97 16.28 -7.41 -4.81
CA ASP A 97 16.20 -6.03 -5.28
C ASP A 97 15.11 -5.26 -4.51
N ILE A 98 15.32 -3.96 -4.36
CA ILE A 98 14.37 -3.02 -3.76
C ILE A 98 13.94 -1.99 -4.81
N TYR A 99 12.62 -1.77 -4.90
CA TYR A 99 12.03 -0.75 -5.76
C TYR A 99 11.17 0.19 -4.92
N ALA A 100 10.97 1.40 -5.44
CA ALA A 100 9.94 2.30 -4.97
C ALA A 100 8.99 2.63 -6.13
N PHE A 101 7.69 2.60 -5.87
CA PHE A 101 6.66 3.02 -6.80
C PHE A 101 6.02 4.30 -6.32
N ASP A 102 6.05 5.32 -7.18
CA ASP A 102 5.37 6.58 -6.92
C ASP A 102 3.86 6.41 -7.13
N LEU A 103 3.10 6.47 -6.05
CA LEU A 103 1.65 6.24 -6.04
C LEU A 103 0.85 7.39 -6.66
N VAL A 104 1.50 8.53 -6.94
CA VAL A 104 0.90 9.69 -7.58
C VAL A 104 1.26 9.73 -9.06
N ARG A 105 2.55 9.57 -9.38
CA ARG A 105 3.08 9.63 -10.76
C ARG A 105 2.97 8.31 -11.51
N HIS A 106 2.67 7.21 -10.81
CA HIS A 106 2.68 5.84 -11.34
C HIS A 106 4.01 5.46 -12.02
N HIS A 107 5.12 5.81 -11.37
CA HIS A 107 6.48 5.64 -11.87
C HIS A 107 7.31 4.76 -10.93
N TRP A 108 7.99 3.76 -11.50
CA TRP A 108 8.87 2.86 -10.76
C TRP A 108 10.32 3.35 -10.74
N LEU A 109 10.92 3.27 -9.57
CA LEU A 109 12.33 3.54 -9.33
C LEU A 109 13.00 2.27 -8.81
N HIS A 110 14.05 1.82 -9.49
CA HIS A 110 14.97 0.84 -8.93
C HIS A 110 15.89 1.57 -7.94
N ILE A 111 15.98 1.07 -6.70
CA ILE A 111 16.81 1.72 -5.68
C ILE A 111 18.20 1.08 -5.69
N GLU A 112 19.19 1.86 -6.10
CA GLU A 112 20.59 1.51 -5.94
C GLU A 112 21.02 1.73 -4.49
N THR A 113 21.52 0.68 -3.84
CA THR A 113 21.93 0.74 -2.44
C THR A 113 23.35 1.31 -2.32
N SER A 114 23.54 2.27 -1.41
CA SER A 114 24.75 3.10 -1.38
C SER A 114 25.97 2.46 -0.72
N ASN A 115 25.81 1.37 0.04
CA ASN A 115 26.86 0.81 0.90
C ASN A 115 27.28 -0.63 0.55
N GLY A 116 26.81 -1.19 -0.57
CA GLY A 116 27.15 -2.55 -1.01
C GLY A 116 26.58 -3.69 -0.15
N ILE A 117 25.80 -3.38 0.90
CA ILE A 117 25.05 -4.38 1.67
C ILE A 117 23.70 -4.58 0.98
N SER A 118 23.34 -5.83 0.71
CA SER A 118 22.02 -6.21 0.26
C SER A 118 21.58 -7.50 0.97
N PRO A 119 20.33 -7.63 1.42
CA PRO A 119 19.85 -8.88 1.97
C PRO A 119 19.87 -9.96 0.89
N ASP A 120 20.16 -11.21 1.25
CA ASP A 120 20.02 -12.34 0.32
C ASP A 120 18.60 -12.44 -0.27
N GLY A 121 18.50 -13.01 -1.46
CA GLY A 121 17.24 -13.18 -2.17
C GLY A 121 16.27 -14.03 -1.37
N ARG A 122 15.06 -13.51 -1.13
CA ARG A 122 14.08 -14.19 -0.26
C ARG A 122 12.64 -13.85 -0.59
N ALA A 123 11.75 -14.76 -0.21
CA ALA A 123 10.31 -14.56 -0.25
C ALA A 123 9.67 -14.88 1.10
N SER A 124 8.47 -14.36 1.32
CA SER A 124 7.67 -14.60 2.52
C SER A 124 8.35 -14.18 3.82
N HIS A 125 9.20 -13.16 3.76
CA HIS A 125 9.73 -12.49 4.94
C HIS A 125 8.66 -11.62 5.61
N ALA A 126 8.88 -11.29 6.87
CA ALA A 126 8.10 -10.28 7.57
C ALA A 126 8.74 -8.90 7.36
N TRP A 127 7.90 -7.86 7.29
CA TRP A 127 8.33 -6.50 7.02
C TRP A 127 7.44 -5.50 7.75
N CYS A 128 8.01 -4.48 8.38
CA CYS A 128 7.29 -3.28 8.79
C CYS A 128 8.12 -1.99 8.64
N THR A 129 7.47 -0.83 8.73
CA THR A 129 8.11 0.46 8.96
C THR A 129 8.49 0.60 10.45
N SER A 130 9.56 1.33 10.76
CA SER A 130 9.91 1.72 12.13
C SER A 130 8.84 2.64 12.73
N THR A 131 8.80 2.75 14.07
CA THR A 131 7.83 3.64 14.75
C THR A 131 7.99 5.11 14.30
N ASP A 132 9.23 5.55 14.09
CA ASP A 132 9.56 6.89 13.59
C ASP A 132 9.42 7.06 12.06
N LYS A 133 9.05 5.99 11.35
CA LYS A 133 8.89 5.92 9.89
C LYS A 133 10.15 6.27 9.08
N THR A 134 11.34 6.20 9.68
CA THR A 134 12.60 6.50 8.97
C THR A 134 13.25 5.27 8.34
N LYS A 135 12.84 4.07 8.77
CA LYS A 135 13.45 2.80 8.40
C LYS A 135 12.40 1.76 8.07
N LEU A 136 12.83 0.78 7.30
CA LEU A 136 12.09 -0.42 6.97
C LEU A 136 12.80 -1.61 7.59
N TYR A 137 12.13 -2.36 8.46
CA TYR A 137 12.67 -3.58 9.05
C TYR A 137 12.23 -4.81 8.24
N LEU A 138 13.17 -5.73 8.05
CA LEU A 138 12.95 -7.01 7.41
C LEU A 138 13.46 -8.13 8.32
N PHE A 139 12.63 -9.14 8.53
CA PHE A 139 13.00 -10.35 9.28
C PHE A 139 12.52 -11.59 8.55
N GLY A 140 13.30 -12.67 8.64
CA GLY A 140 12.85 -13.95 8.11
C GLY A 140 12.89 -14.04 6.58
N GLY A 141 12.03 -14.92 6.07
CA GLY A 141 11.93 -15.29 4.66
C GLY A 141 12.70 -16.56 4.35
N SER A 142 12.33 -17.17 3.23
CA SER A 142 12.99 -18.37 2.69
C SER A 142 13.61 -18.05 1.35
N GLY A 143 14.78 -18.63 1.07
CA GLY A 143 15.38 -18.67 -0.25
C GLY A 143 14.69 -19.69 -1.17
N PRO A 144 15.31 -20.03 -2.33
CA PRO A 144 14.70 -20.93 -3.33
C PRO A 144 14.33 -22.33 -2.82
N HIS A 145 15.06 -22.83 -1.81
CA HIS A 145 14.75 -24.09 -1.15
C HIS A 145 13.87 -23.84 0.07
N TRP A 146 12.56 -23.77 -0.18
CA TRP A 146 11.54 -23.48 0.82
C TRP A 146 11.66 -24.37 2.06
N GLY A 147 11.65 -23.75 3.24
CA GLY A 147 11.79 -24.44 4.53
C GLY A 147 13.21 -24.88 4.87
N GLN A 148 14.14 -24.87 3.91
CA GLN A 148 15.53 -25.30 4.11
C GLN A 148 16.51 -24.12 4.16
N THR A 149 16.15 -22.99 3.54
CA THR A 149 16.99 -21.78 3.43
C THR A 149 16.35 -20.60 4.14
N ASN A 150 15.83 -20.85 5.35
CA ASN A 150 15.19 -19.83 6.16
C ASN A 150 16.22 -18.88 6.77
N MET A 151 15.88 -17.60 6.80
CA MET A 151 16.75 -16.53 7.30
C MET A 151 16.25 -16.07 8.68
N GLY A 152 17.14 -15.56 9.52
CA GLY A 152 16.80 -15.19 10.91
C GLY A 152 17.49 -13.92 11.43
N LYS A 153 18.16 -13.16 10.55
CA LYS A 153 18.74 -11.86 10.92
C LYS A 153 17.69 -10.77 10.72
N LEU A 154 17.65 -9.81 11.65
CA LEU A 154 16.92 -8.56 11.48
C LEU A 154 17.77 -7.60 10.64
N LEU A 155 17.24 -7.15 9.52
CA LEU A 155 17.83 -6.12 8.67
C LEU A 155 16.99 -4.86 8.73
N GLN A 156 17.63 -3.70 8.57
CA GLN A 156 16.94 -2.43 8.41
C GLN A 156 17.42 -1.73 7.13
N PHE A 157 16.49 -1.13 6.40
CA PHE A 157 16.77 -0.24 5.29
C PHE A 157 16.47 1.20 5.71
N ASN A 158 17.47 2.08 5.65
CA ASN A 158 17.28 3.51 5.89
C ASN A 158 16.70 4.15 4.63
N ILE A 159 15.51 4.74 4.76
CA ILE A 159 14.75 5.27 3.62
C ILE A 159 15.47 6.48 2.99
N ARG A 160 16.03 7.35 3.84
CA ARG A 160 16.73 8.57 3.40
C ARG A 160 18.06 8.24 2.73
N ASP A 161 18.87 7.42 3.37
CA ASP A 161 20.24 7.12 2.94
C ASP A 161 20.30 5.97 1.90
N LYS A 162 19.16 5.31 1.67
CA LYS A 162 18.97 4.21 0.72
C LYS A 162 20.00 3.10 0.92
N ASN A 163 20.16 2.65 2.15
CA ASN A 163 21.13 1.62 2.49
C ASN A 163 20.57 0.57 3.45
N TRP A 164 21.09 -0.64 3.31
CA TRP A 164 20.79 -1.74 4.22
C TRP A 164 21.84 -1.84 5.31
N THR A 165 21.41 -2.18 6.52
CA THR A 165 22.30 -2.55 7.62
C THR A 165 21.74 -3.76 8.34
N ILE A 166 22.64 -4.61 8.84
CA ILE A 166 22.26 -5.68 9.77
C ILE A 166 22.06 -5.02 11.14
N VAL A 167 20.95 -5.35 11.80
CA VAL A 167 20.69 -4.86 13.15
C VAL A 167 21.40 -5.80 14.12
N GLU A 168 22.51 -5.33 14.67
CA GLU A 168 23.20 -5.99 15.77
C GLU A 168 22.32 -5.86 17.03
N ALA A 169 21.61 -6.93 17.34
CA ALA A 169 20.67 -7.00 18.44
C ALA A 169 21.16 -7.99 19.50
N GLU A 170 20.80 -7.75 20.75
CA GLU A 170 21.06 -8.65 21.86
C GLU A 170 19.78 -9.37 22.30
N GLY A 171 19.90 -10.29 23.25
CA GLY A 171 18.77 -10.95 23.90
C GLY A 171 18.32 -12.26 23.23
N THR A 172 17.02 -12.54 23.30
CA THR A 172 16.45 -13.82 22.83
C THR A 172 15.94 -13.67 21.41
N HIS A 173 16.79 -14.02 20.44
CA HIS A 173 16.47 -13.90 19.02
C HIS A 173 15.36 -14.87 18.59
N PRO A 174 14.45 -14.43 17.70
CA PRO A 174 13.51 -15.34 17.07
C PRO A 174 14.23 -16.35 16.17
N PRO A 175 13.71 -17.58 16.05
CA PRO A 175 14.28 -18.58 15.15
C PRO A 175 14.08 -18.18 13.67
N PRO A 176 14.95 -18.65 12.76
CA PRO A 176 14.76 -18.48 11.33
C PRO A 176 13.44 -19.11 10.84
N GLY A 177 12.72 -18.41 9.97
CA GLY A 177 11.45 -18.88 9.43
C GLY A 177 10.89 -17.96 8.36
N TYR A 178 9.71 -18.30 7.85
CA TYR A 178 8.99 -17.49 6.88
C TYR A 178 7.48 -17.47 7.18
N GLY A 179 6.78 -16.49 6.60
CA GLY A 179 5.36 -16.28 6.80
C GLY A 179 4.98 -15.74 8.18
N GLN A 180 5.95 -15.25 8.97
CA GLN A 180 5.68 -14.43 10.14
C GLN A 180 5.06 -13.09 9.73
N SER A 181 4.42 -12.44 10.68
CA SER A 181 4.10 -11.02 10.60
C SER A 181 5.07 -10.19 11.46
N LEU A 182 5.26 -8.93 11.10
CA LEU A 182 6.02 -7.95 11.87
C LEU A 182 5.26 -6.63 11.86
N ILE A 183 5.14 -5.97 13.01
CA ILE A 183 4.49 -4.66 13.10
C ILE A 183 5.15 -3.80 14.17
N ALA A 184 5.20 -2.48 13.95
CA ALA A 184 5.76 -1.53 14.91
C ALA A 184 4.66 -0.85 15.73
N VAL A 185 4.82 -0.84 17.06
CA VAL A 185 3.97 -0.11 18.01
C VAL A 185 4.85 0.39 19.15
N ASN A 186 4.76 1.67 19.52
CA ASN A 186 5.44 2.27 20.67
C ASN A 186 6.95 1.97 20.78
N ASN A 187 7.71 2.18 19.70
CA ASN A 187 9.17 1.91 19.63
C ASN A 187 9.53 0.44 19.82
N LYS A 188 8.60 -0.47 19.54
CA LYS A 188 8.81 -1.91 19.59
C LYS A 188 8.29 -2.56 18.32
N LEU A 189 8.99 -3.59 17.87
CA LEU A 189 8.56 -4.44 16.76
C LEU A 189 8.03 -5.76 17.33
N TYR A 190 6.82 -6.13 16.94
CA TYR A 190 6.15 -7.35 17.36
C TYR A 190 6.20 -8.34 16.20
N LEU A 191 6.96 -9.42 16.37
CA LEU A 191 7.08 -10.52 15.42
C LEU A 191 6.23 -11.70 15.91
N PHE A 192 5.26 -12.13 15.10
CA PHE A 192 4.32 -13.18 15.49
C PHE A 192 4.22 -14.32 14.47
N GLY A 193 4.14 -15.54 14.99
CA GLY A 193 3.82 -16.75 14.25
C GLY A 193 4.86 -17.17 13.20
N GLY A 194 4.38 -17.70 12.08
CA GLY A 194 5.16 -18.22 10.95
C GLY A 194 5.49 -19.70 11.02
N THR A 195 6.40 -20.13 10.16
CA THR A 195 6.79 -21.53 10.05
C THR A 195 8.26 -21.70 9.69
N SER A 196 8.86 -22.80 10.16
CA SER A 196 10.16 -23.27 9.69
C SER A 196 10.06 -24.11 8.40
N GLY A 197 8.85 -24.37 7.90
CA GLY A 197 8.55 -25.34 6.85
C GLY A 197 8.14 -26.72 7.39
N HIS A 198 8.47 -27.01 8.66
CA HIS A 198 8.07 -28.23 9.34
C HIS A 198 7.16 -27.98 10.54
N VAL A 199 7.39 -26.86 11.25
CA VAL A 199 6.67 -26.50 12.47
C VAL A 199 6.08 -25.11 12.30
N TYR A 200 4.79 -25.00 12.58
CA TYR A 200 4.05 -23.75 12.63
C TYR A 200 4.07 -23.28 14.07
N VAL A 201 4.25 -21.97 14.29
CA VAL A 201 4.35 -21.40 15.64
C VAL A 201 3.35 -20.26 15.82
N ASN A 202 3.06 -19.93 17.08
CA ASN A 202 2.32 -18.75 17.53
C ASN A 202 3.09 -18.04 18.67
N ASP A 203 4.42 -18.15 18.64
CA ASP A 203 5.28 -17.41 19.54
C ASP A 203 5.23 -15.90 19.23
N LEU A 204 5.38 -15.08 20.26
CA LEU A 204 5.56 -13.64 20.15
C LEU A 204 7.00 -13.27 20.53
N TYR A 205 7.69 -12.58 19.64
CA TYR A 205 8.97 -11.95 19.93
C TYR A 205 8.83 -10.44 19.81
N VAL A 206 9.42 -9.71 20.74
CA VAL A 206 9.38 -8.24 20.76
C VAL A 206 10.79 -7.70 20.70
N PHE A 207 11.04 -6.84 19.72
CA PHE A 207 12.28 -6.09 19.57
C PHE A 207 12.08 -4.67 20.06
N ASP A 208 12.90 -4.22 20.99
CA ASP A 208 12.89 -2.83 21.42
C ASP A 208 13.80 -1.98 20.51
N GLU A 209 13.21 -1.01 19.82
CA GLU A 209 13.93 -0.22 18.82
C GLU A 209 14.99 0.70 19.43
N VAL A 210 14.88 1.04 20.72
CA VAL A 210 15.79 1.94 21.42
C VAL A 210 16.98 1.16 21.98
N THR A 211 16.70 0.12 22.75
CA THR A 211 17.72 -0.70 23.42
C THR A 211 18.34 -1.75 22.50
N LYS A 212 17.71 -2.04 21.36
CA LYS A 212 18.13 -3.07 20.38
C LYS A 212 18.15 -4.49 20.98
N ILE A 213 17.22 -4.77 21.90
CA ILE A 213 17.11 -6.06 22.57
C ILE A 213 15.87 -6.80 22.08
N TRP A 214 16.04 -8.05 21.67
CA TRP A 214 14.95 -9.01 21.45
C TRP A 214 14.56 -9.72 22.74
N LYS A 215 13.26 -9.95 22.92
CA LYS A 215 12.70 -10.80 23.97
C LYS A 215 11.67 -11.75 23.38
N LYS A 216 11.64 -12.99 23.87
CA LYS A 216 10.48 -13.87 23.71
C LYS A 216 9.51 -13.52 24.82
N GLU A 217 8.31 -13.09 24.45
CA GLU A 217 7.30 -12.65 25.42
C GLU A 217 6.29 -13.78 25.68
N GLU A 218 5.95 -13.95 26.95
CA GLU A 218 4.84 -14.82 27.36
C GLU A 218 3.53 -14.02 27.31
N THR A 219 2.53 -14.54 26.61
CA THR A 219 1.23 -13.89 26.45
C THR A 219 0.11 -14.72 27.06
N SER A 220 -0.94 -14.06 27.53
CA SER A 220 -2.13 -14.68 28.13
C SER A 220 -3.35 -14.57 27.20
N GLY A 221 -4.51 -15.03 27.66
CA GLY A 221 -5.77 -14.87 26.95
C GLY A 221 -5.99 -15.88 25.80
N LYS A 222 -6.88 -15.51 24.87
CA LYS A 222 -7.30 -16.33 23.73
C LYS A 222 -6.33 -16.18 22.55
N ARG A 223 -5.16 -16.79 22.67
CA ARG A 223 -4.11 -16.71 21.65
C ARG A 223 -4.54 -17.44 20.34
N PRO A 224 -4.25 -16.87 19.16
CA PRO A 224 -4.44 -17.58 17.90
C PRO A 224 -3.65 -18.88 17.84
N SER A 225 -4.17 -19.87 17.13
CA SER A 225 -3.47 -21.12 16.79
C SER A 225 -2.18 -20.85 15.98
N PRO A 226 -1.18 -21.75 16.03
CA PRO A 226 0.03 -21.65 15.20
C PRO A 226 -0.29 -21.47 13.72
N ARG A 227 0.25 -20.41 13.11
CA ARG A 227 -0.17 -19.94 11.79
C ARG A 227 0.92 -19.20 11.04
N TYR A 228 0.85 -19.21 9.71
CA TYR A 228 1.72 -18.45 8.82
C TYR A 228 0.90 -17.72 7.76
N LYS A 229 1.45 -16.69 7.12
CA LYS A 229 0.75 -15.90 6.08
C LYS A 229 -0.61 -15.35 6.56
N HIS A 230 -0.70 -15.09 7.86
CA HIS A 230 -1.71 -14.24 8.45
C HIS A 230 -1.33 -12.78 8.18
N GLN A 231 -2.32 -11.90 8.25
CA GLN A 231 -2.10 -10.47 8.06
C GLN A 231 -2.23 -9.73 9.39
N VAL A 232 -1.57 -8.58 9.49
CA VAL A 232 -1.56 -7.77 10.71
C VAL A 232 -1.88 -6.32 10.43
N ALA A 233 -2.51 -5.68 11.41
CA ALA A 233 -2.78 -4.26 11.42
C ALA A 233 -2.68 -3.72 12.84
N THR A 234 -2.24 -2.46 12.98
CA THR A 234 -2.28 -1.74 14.26
C THR A 234 -3.48 -0.83 14.27
N ILE A 235 -4.30 -0.95 15.31
CA ILE A 235 -5.38 0.00 15.59
C ILE A 235 -5.28 0.34 17.05
N ASP A 236 -5.14 1.64 17.35
CA ASP A 236 -4.80 2.12 18.68
C ASP A 236 -3.53 1.42 19.21
N ASN A 237 -3.56 0.91 20.43
CA ASN A 237 -2.46 0.19 21.05
C ASN A 237 -2.62 -1.35 20.96
N ARG A 238 -3.17 -1.83 19.84
CA ARG A 238 -3.47 -3.25 19.65
C ARG A 238 -2.95 -3.75 18.32
N MET A 239 -2.34 -4.93 18.36
CA MET A 239 -1.92 -5.67 17.19
C MET A 239 -3.03 -6.67 16.81
N TYR A 240 -3.69 -6.42 15.69
CA TYR A 240 -4.69 -7.32 15.14
C TYR A 240 -4.04 -8.36 14.23
N VAL A 241 -4.52 -9.60 14.30
CA VAL A 241 -4.13 -10.72 13.45
C VAL A 241 -5.37 -11.24 12.73
N VAL A 242 -5.34 -11.25 11.39
CA VAL A 242 -6.45 -11.67 10.54
C VAL A 242 -6.05 -12.89 9.72
N GLY A 243 -6.72 -14.01 10.01
CA GLY A 243 -6.64 -15.27 9.30
C GLY A 243 -5.26 -15.92 9.28
N GLY A 244 -4.90 -16.51 8.13
CA GLY A 244 -3.62 -17.20 7.88
C GLY A 244 -3.75 -18.71 7.84
N GLY A 245 -2.73 -19.40 7.34
CA GLY A 245 -2.75 -20.85 7.18
C GLY A 245 -2.35 -21.62 8.44
N LEU A 246 -3.07 -22.70 8.71
CA LEU A 246 -2.81 -23.63 9.82
C LEU A 246 -2.11 -24.91 9.35
N TYR A 247 -1.62 -25.72 10.30
CA TYR A 247 -1.01 -27.02 10.03
C TYR A 247 -2.04 -28.15 9.92
N ASP A 248 -2.94 -28.30 10.89
CA ASP A 248 -3.86 -29.44 10.97
C ASP A 248 -5.25 -29.04 11.54
N PRO A 249 -6.33 -29.13 10.74
CA PRO A 249 -6.31 -29.32 9.29
C PRO A 249 -5.66 -28.09 8.60
N PRO A 250 -5.00 -28.26 7.44
CA PRO A 250 -4.43 -27.14 6.69
C PRO A 250 -5.57 -26.29 6.11
N LYS A 251 -6.02 -25.33 6.92
CA LYS A 251 -7.08 -24.38 6.59
C LYS A 251 -6.56 -22.97 6.70
N GLY A 252 -7.13 -22.06 5.92
CA GLY A 252 -6.95 -20.63 6.06
C GLY A 252 -8.12 -19.94 6.73
N PRO A 253 -8.39 -20.11 8.05
CA PRO A 253 -9.49 -19.40 8.69
C PRO A 253 -9.38 -17.89 8.43
N ILE A 254 -10.52 -17.20 8.49
CA ILE A 254 -10.62 -15.73 8.49
C ILE A 254 -11.00 -15.26 9.89
N ASP A 255 -10.52 -15.99 10.89
CA ASP A 255 -10.64 -15.64 12.30
C ASP A 255 -9.81 -14.37 12.59
N THR A 256 -10.28 -13.57 13.54
CA THR A 256 -9.63 -12.31 13.90
C THR A 256 -9.36 -12.26 15.39
N TYR A 257 -8.15 -11.86 15.75
CA TYR A 257 -7.71 -11.69 17.12
C TYR A 257 -7.01 -10.35 17.28
N TYR A 258 -6.88 -9.88 18.51
CA TYR A 258 -5.93 -8.83 18.84
C TYR A 258 -5.13 -9.13 20.10
N LEU A 259 -3.91 -8.64 20.10
CA LEU A 259 -3.06 -8.54 21.27
C LEU A 259 -3.14 -7.10 21.79
N ASP A 260 -3.52 -6.94 23.05
CA ASP A 260 -3.30 -5.68 23.76
C ASP A 260 -1.82 -5.58 24.11
N VAL A 261 -1.11 -4.58 23.55
CA VAL A 261 0.36 -4.55 23.64
C VAL A 261 0.86 -4.04 24.99
N ASP A 262 -0.01 -3.45 25.81
CA ASP A 262 0.32 -3.01 27.18
C ASP A 262 0.25 -4.19 28.15
N THR A 263 -0.76 -5.05 28.01
CA THR A 263 -0.99 -6.19 28.92
C THR A 263 -0.43 -7.51 28.40
N LEU A 264 -0.14 -7.60 27.10
CA LEU A 264 0.23 -8.83 26.39
C LEU A 264 -0.85 -9.92 26.49
N GLU A 265 -2.12 -9.52 26.57
CA GLU A 265 -3.28 -10.42 26.57
C GLU A 265 -3.92 -10.49 25.18
N TRP A 266 -4.18 -11.72 24.72
CA TRP A 266 -4.88 -11.98 23.48
C TRP A 266 -6.39 -12.04 23.68
N HIS A 267 -7.12 -11.46 22.73
CA HIS A 267 -8.57 -11.48 22.66
C HIS A 267 -9.02 -11.91 21.27
N GLU A 268 -10.09 -12.69 21.24
CA GLU A 268 -10.78 -13.07 20.01
C GLU A 268 -11.81 -12.01 19.65
N VAL A 269 -11.86 -11.63 18.38
CA VAL A 269 -12.87 -10.72 17.84
C VAL A 269 -14.02 -11.57 17.31
N GLU A 270 -15.23 -11.33 17.81
CA GLU A 270 -16.43 -11.92 17.25
C GLU A 270 -16.71 -11.25 15.89
N CYS A 271 -16.60 -12.04 14.82
CA CYS A 271 -16.85 -11.58 13.46
C CYS A 271 -18.23 -12.01 12.97
N GLY A 272 -18.92 -11.09 12.28
CA GLY A 272 -20.26 -11.29 11.70
C GLY A 272 -20.33 -10.80 10.25
N GLY A 273 -21.56 -10.70 9.73
CA GLY A 273 -21.84 -10.19 8.38
C GLY A 273 -21.47 -11.15 7.26
N ASP A 274 -21.01 -10.59 6.14
CA ASP A 274 -20.62 -11.34 4.94
C ASP A 274 -19.19 -11.87 5.09
N ILE A 275 -18.98 -12.85 5.97
CA ILE A 275 -17.64 -13.37 6.27
C ILE A 275 -17.04 -14.02 5.02
N PRO A 276 -15.85 -13.59 4.56
CA PRO A 276 -15.13 -14.22 3.47
C PRO A 276 -14.85 -15.71 3.68
N LYS A 277 -14.85 -16.48 2.60
CA LYS A 277 -14.43 -17.89 2.64
C LYS A 277 -12.98 -18.03 3.12
N SER A 278 -12.72 -19.15 3.82
CA SER A 278 -11.39 -19.62 4.23
C SER A 278 -10.36 -19.47 3.10
N ARG A 279 -9.26 -18.77 3.37
CA ARG A 279 -8.14 -18.55 2.44
C ARG A 279 -6.84 -18.19 3.16
N ILE A 280 -5.73 -18.38 2.45
CA ILE A 280 -4.38 -18.00 2.89
C ILE A 280 -3.74 -17.07 1.87
N ALA A 281 -2.68 -16.38 2.30
CA ALA A 281 -1.89 -15.50 1.43
C ALA A 281 -2.73 -14.42 0.71
N HIS A 282 -3.84 -14.03 1.33
CA HIS A 282 -4.56 -12.78 1.07
C HIS A 282 -3.76 -11.60 1.60
N THR A 283 -4.20 -10.40 1.30
CA THR A 283 -3.66 -9.16 1.87
C THR A 283 -4.70 -8.47 2.75
N ILE A 284 -4.27 -7.72 3.76
CA ILE A 284 -5.09 -6.79 4.53
C ILE A 284 -4.40 -5.43 4.50
N SER A 285 -5.15 -4.38 4.20
CA SER A 285 -4.68 -3.00 4.27
C SER A 285 -5.66 -2.13 5.06
N GLN A 286 -5.15 -1.24 5.91
CA GLN A 286 -5.96 -0.29 6.66
C GLN A 286 -6.35 0.91 5.79
N LEU A 287 -7.61 1.37 5.86
CA LEU A 287 -8.04 2.56 5.12
C LEU A 287 -7.43 3.84 5.69
N SER A 288 -7.11 4.80 4.81
CA SER A 288 -6.57 6.10 5.21
C SER A 288 -7.62 6.97 5.90
N SER A 289 -8.87 6.92 5.45
CA SER A 289 -9.99 7.70 6.00
C SER A 289 -10.53 7.19 7.33
N ASP A 290 -10.43 5.88 7.60
CA ASP A 290 -10.92 5.26 8.83
C ASP A 290 -9.99 4.12 9.27
N PRO A 291 -9.18 4.32 10.32
CA PRO A 291 -8.23 3.30 10.78
C PRO A 291 -8.91 2.04 11.32
N TYR A 292 -10.22 2.07 11.58
CA TYR A 292 -10.99 0.90 12.01
C TYR A 292 -11.60 0.12 10.83
N ARG A 293 -11.22 0.44 9.58
CA ARG A 293 -11.60 -0.33 8.40
C ARG A 293 -10.38 -1.02 7.80
N LEU A 294 -10.46 -2.34 7.73
CA LEU A 294 -9.45 -3.20 7.14
C LEU A 294 -10.00 -3.79 5.85
N VAL A 295 -9.30 -3.61 4.74
CA VAL A 295 -9.70 -4.14 3.43
C VAL A 295 -8.87 -5.35 3.08
N MET A 296 -9.54 -6.43 2.71
CA MET A 296 -8.98 -7.69 2.28
C MET A 296 -9.08 -7.84 0.77
N PHE A 297 -8.02 -8.36 0.15
CA PHE A 297 -8.05 -8.75 -1.26
C PHE A 297 -7.37 -10.11 -1.50
N GLY A 298 -7.98 -10.87 -2.41
CA GLY A 298 -7.45 -12.11 -2.98
C GLY A 298 -7.18 -13.23 -1.97
N GLY A 299 -6.11 -13.99 -2.21
CA GLY A 299 -5.76 -15.20 -1.44
C GLY A 299 -6.23 -16.48 -2.13
N ARG A 300 -5.94 -17.63 -1.50
CA ARG A 300 -6.29 -18.95 -2.03
C ARG A 300 -6.90 -19.83 -0.95
N ASP A 301 -8.00 -20.50 -1.29
CA ASP A 301 -8.68 -21.43 -0.39
C ASP A 301 -8.00 -22.81 -0.31
N ASP A 302 -8.56 -23.66 0.55
CA ASP A 302 -8.06 -25.00 0.83
C ASP A 302 -8.17 -25.96 -0.38
N SER A 303 -9.04 -25.64 -1.35
CA SER A 303 -9.15 -26.38 -2.62
C SER A 303 -8.08 -25.97 -3.63
N GLY A 304 -7.34 -24.89 -3.35
CA GLY A 304 -6.41 -24.29 -4.28
C GLY A 304 -7.02 -23.23 -5.18
N SER A 305 -8.31 -22.91 -5.03
CA SER A 305 -8.96 -21.86 -5.80
C SER A 305 -8.52 -20.49 -5.30
N ARG A 306 -8.01 -19.66 -6.21
CA ARG A 306 -7.64 -18.28 -5.90
C ARG A 306 -8.90 -17.43 -5.88
N GLN A 307 -8.84 -16.33 -5.15
CA GLN A 307 -9.91 -15.36 -5.03
C GLN A 307 -9.44 -14.02 -5.58
N ASN A 308 -10.37 -13.20 -6.06
CA ASN A 308 -10.18 -11.79 -6.39
C ASN A 308 -11.23 -10.89 -5.71
N GLU A 309 -12.04 -11.41 -4.79
CA GLU A 309 -13.01 -10.58 -4.09
C GLU A 309 -12.31 -9.48 -3.26
N LEU A 310 -13.02 -8.35 -3.12
CA LEU A 310 -12.66 -7.27 -2.20
C LEU A 310 -13.64 -7.32 -1.03
N SER A 311 -13.11 -7.34 0.20
CA SER A 311 -13.93 -7.43 1.41
C SER A 311 -13.44 -6.44 2.45
N GLU A 312 -14.33 -5.86 3.25
CA GLU A 312 -13.98 -4.92 4.34
C GLU A 312 -14.42 -5.51 5.68
N LEU A 313 -13.53 -5.42 6.68
CA LEU A 313 -13.83 -5.69 8.08
C LEU A 313 -13.90 -4.37 8.85
N ASN A 314 -15.04 -4.13 9.49
CA ASN A 314 -15.21 -3.04 10.42
C ASN A 314 -14.83 -3.45 11.84
N MET A 315 -13.69 -2.95 12.30
CA MET A 315 -13.11 -3.30 13.60
C MET A 315 -13.84 -2.71 14.80
N ARG A 316 -14.79 -1.78 14.60
CA ARG A 316 -15.66 -1.30 15.68
C ARG A 316 -16.82 -2.26 15.96
N THR A 317 -17.29 -2.98 14.95
CA THR A 317 -18.47 -3.85 15.05
C THR A 317 -18.17 -5.34 14.89
N GLY A 318 -17.01 -5.69 14.32
CA GLY A 318 -16.68 -7.07 13.94
C GLY A 318 -17.34 -7.53 12.64
N GLU A 319 -18.10 -6.67 11.96
CA GLU A 319 -18.88 -7.05 10.78
C GLU A 319 -18.03 -6.99 9.51
N TRP A 320 -18.08 -8.07 8.72
CA TRP A 320 -17.55 -8.14 7.37
C TRP A 320 -18.59 -7.69 6.33
N ARG A 321 -18.08 -7.10 5.25
CA ARG A 321 -18.84 -6.78 4.04
C ARG A 321 -18.05 -7.21 2.82
N ILE A 322 -18.67 -7.91 1.89
CA ILE A 322 -18.06 -8.25 0.60
C ILE A 322 -18.55 -7.25 -0.46
N TYR A 323 -17.62 -6.70 -1.24
CA TYR A 323 -17.94 -5.91 -2.42
C TYR A 323 -18.03 -6.84 -3.62
N TYR A 324 -19.26 -7.14 -4.02
CA TYR A 324 -19.54 -7.81 -5.28
C TYR A 324 -19.49 -6.75 -6.39
N ASN A 325 -18.45 -6.80 -7.22
CA ASN A 325 -18.40 -5.96 -8.41
C ASN A 325 -19.16 -6.65 -9.54
N GLU A 326 -19.95 -5.86 -10.26
CA GLU A 326 -20.44 -6.22 -11.58
C GLU A 326 -19.29 -6.08 -12.60
N GLU A 327 -19.38 -6.78 -13.73
CA GLU A 327 -18.30 -7.05 -14.70
C GLU A 327 -17.36 -5.86 -14.96
N GLY A 328 -16.04 -6.07 -14.97
CA GLY A 328 -15.05 -5.00 -15.21
C GLY A 328 -13.57 -5.43 -15.12
N PHE A 329 -12.65 -4.46 -15.19
CA PHE A 329 -11.18 -4.63 -15.19
C PHE A 329 -10.58 -5.01 -13.82
N GLN A 330 -11.22 -5.90 -13.07
CA GLN A 330 -10.69 -6.42 -11.81
C GLN A 330 -9.42 -7.26 -12.05
N PRO A 331 -8.45 -7.28 -11.11
CA PRO A 331 -7.39 -8.26 -11.16
C PRO A 331 -7.96 -9.68 -11.18
N ASP A 332 -7.37 -10.54 -12.00
CA ASP A 332 -7.56 -11.98 -11.95
C ASP A 332 -7.21 -12.53 -10.55
N ALA A 333 -7.92 -13.58 -10.16
CA ALA A 333 -7.82 -14.22 -8.86
C ALA A 333 -6.38 -14.62 -8.53
N ARG A 334 -5.87 -14.17 -7.37
CA ARG A 334 -4.43 -14.26 -7.06
C ARG A 334 -4.12 -14.38 -5.57
N ASP A 335 -3.03 -15.09 -5.27
CA ASP A 335 -2.43 -15.19 -3.94
C ASP A 335 -0.97 -14.70 -3.92
N PHE A 336 -0.41 -14.50 -2.73
CA PHE A 336 0.97 -14.03 -2.54
C PHE A 336 1.30 -12.70 -3.27
N HIS A 337 0.29 -11.90 -3.58
CA HIS A 337 0.43 -10.51 -4.02
C HIS A 337 0.64 -9.61 -2.79
N THR A 338 0.90 -8.34 -3.03
CA THR A 338 0.88 -7.32 -1.99
C THR A 338 -0.20 -6.30 -2.29
N SER A 339 -0.75 -5.68 -1.23
CA SER A 339 -1.63 -4.53 -1.37
C SER A 339 -1.24 -3.45 -0.39
N VAL A 340 -1.48 -2.21 -0.79
CA VAL A 340 -1.30 -1.05 0.06
C VAL A 340 -2.41 -0.04 -0.16
N VAL A 341 -2.67 0.79 0.84
CA VAL A 341 -3.64 1.88 0.75
C VAL A 341 -2.93 3.23 0.78
N HIS A 342 -3.34 4.12 -0.12
CA HIS A 342 -2.92 5.51 -0.12
C HIS A 342 -4.09 6.40 -0.58
N ASN A 343 -4.51 7.35 0.27
CA ASN A 343 -5.65 8.25 0.02
C ASN A 343 -6.92 7.50 -0.42
N ASP A 344 -7.28 6.45 0.34
CA ASP A 344 -8.43 5.56 0.08
C ASP A 344 -8.44 4.89 -1.30
N ARG A 345 -7.25 4.79 -1.93
CA ARG A 345 -7.02 3.96 -3.11
C ARG A 345 -6.20 2.76 -2.69
N ILE A 346 -6.66 1.58 -3.10
CA ILE A 346 -5.99 0.32 -2.82
C ILE A 346 -5.18 -0.04 -4.05
N PHE A 347 -3.87 -0.18 -3.90
CA PHE A 347 -2.97 -0.62 -4.95
C PHE A 347 -2.63 -2.08 -4.71
N VAL A 348 -2.83 -2.94 -5.72
CA VAL A 348 -2.48 -4.36 -5.71
C VAL A 348 -1.34 -4.57 -6.69
N PHE A 349 -0.28 -5.25 -6.23
CA PHE A 349 0.90 -5.52 -7.04
C PHE A 349 1.32 -7.00 -7.02
N GLY A 350 1.55 -7.53 -8.22
CA GLY A 350 2.12 -8.86 -8.45
C GLY A 350 1.27 -10.03 -7.94
N GLY A 351 1.93 -11.07 -7.43
CA GLY A 351 1.31 -12.31 -6.96
C GLY A 351 1.25 -13.39 -8.03
N SER A 352 0.55 -14.49 -7.73
CA SER A 352 0.35 -15.61 -8.65
C SER A 352 -1.13 -15.88 -8.87
N ASN A 353 -1.53 -16.09 -10.12
CA ASN A 353 -2.89 -16.53 -10.47
C ASN A 353 -3.02 -18.07 -10.53
N GLY A 354 -1.95 -18.79 -10.18
CA GLY A 354 -1.86 -20.25 -10.24
C GLY A 354 -1.32 -20.81 -11.56
N VAL A 355 -1.22 -20.00 -12.61
CA VAL A 355 -0.56 -20.36 -13.88
C VAL A 355 0.77 -19.63 -13.99
N GLU A 356 0.76 -18.32 -13.76
CA GLU A 356 1.91 -17.46 -13.86
C GLU A 356 2.03 -16.52 -12.65
N ARG A 357 3.10 -15.72 -12.65
CA ARG A 357 3.29 -14.62 -11.71
C ARG A 357 3.13 -13.30 -12.43
N ASN A 358 2.65 -12.31 -11.70
CA ASN A 358 2.35 -11.00 -12.24
C ASN A 358 3.35 -9.94 -11.74
N ASN A 359 3.45 -8.85 -12.50
CA ASN A 359 4.03 -7.56 -12.10
C ASN A 359 3.14 -6.38 -12.53
N ASP A 360 1.85 -6.64 -12.70
CA ASP A 360 0.85 -5.62 -12.95
C ASP A 360 0.57 -4.84 -11.66
N VAL A 361 0.10 -3.59 -11.85
CA VAL A 361 -0.42 -2.76 -10.77
C VAL A 361 -1.89 -2.51 -11.05
N PHE A 362 -2.74 -2.85 -10.11
CA PHE A 362 -4.16 -2.48 -10.14
C PHE A 362 -4.46 -1.50 -9.02
N ARG A 363 -5.41 -0.61 -9.27
CA ARG A 363 -5.90 0.36 -8.30
C ARG A 363 -7.41 0.19 -8.14
N TYR A 364 -7.89 0.05 -6.91
CA TYR A 364 -9.29 0.21 -6.56
C TYR A 364 -9.52 1.58 -5.92
N THR A 365 -10.51 2.32 -6.41
CA THR A 365 -10.87 3.64 -5.86
C THR A 365 -12.11 3.51 -4.97
N MET A 366 -11.95 3.60 -3.64
CA MET A 366 -13.10 3.55 -2.71
C MET A 366 -13.93 4.83 -2.78
N THR A 367 -13.26 5.99 -2.84
CA THR A 367 -13.91 7.29 -3.02
C THR A 367 -13.23 8.09 -4.11
N HIS A 368 -14.02 8.63 -5.05
CA HIS A 368 -13.50 9.50 -6.10
C HIS A 368 -13.28 10.91 -5.55
N GLN A 369 -12.04 11.20 -5.15
CA GLN A 369 -11.59 12.56 -4.81
C GLN A 369 -11.12 13.30 -6.08
N PRO A 370 -11.33 14.63 -6.19
CA PRO A 370 -10.76 15.41 -7.27
C PRO A 370 -9.23 15.37 -7.21
N SER A 371 -8.58 15.46 -8.38
CA SER A 371 -7.12 15.57 -8.47
C SER A 371 -6.63 16.81 -7.74
N THR A 372 -5.50 16.70 -7.06
CA THR A 372 -4.88 17.86 -6.39
C THR A 372 -4.39 18.86 -7.43
N LEU A 373 -4.31 20.15 -7.05
CA LEU A 373 -3.74 21.18 -7.93
C LEU A 373 -2.33 20.83 -8.41
N LEU A 374 -1.55 20.14 -7.56
CA LEU A 374 -0.21 19.69 -7.91
C LEU A 374 -0.23 18.66 -9.05
N VAL A 375 -1.09 17.64 -8.97
CA VAL A 375 -1.25 16.62 -10.03
C VAL A 375 -1.76 17.25 -11.32
N LEU A 376 -2.74 18.16 -11.22
CA LEU A 376 -3.24 18.93 -12.36
C LEU A 376 -2.11 19.74 -13.01
N ALA A 377 -1.33 20.49 -12.23
CA ALA A 377 -0.20 21.26 -12.74
C ALA A 377 0.86 20.38 -13.42
N MET A 378 1.21 19.23 -12.81
CA MET A 378 2.16 18.28 -13.41
C MET A 378 1.68 17.78 -14.78
N HIS A 379 0.42 17.34 -14.85
CA HIS A 379 -0.15 16.79 -16.09
C HIS A 379 -0.23 17.86 -17.19
N VAL A 380 -0.67 19.06 -16.82
CA VAL A 380 -0.81 20.17 -17.76
C VAL A 380 0.54 20.62 -18.32
N LEU A 381 1.54 20.82 -17.46
CA LEU A 381 2.88 21.19 -17.90
C LEU A 381 3.51 20.06 -18.74
N ARG A 382 3.27 18.79 -18.39
CA ARG A 382 3.74 17.63 -19.18
C ARG A 382 3.15 17.61 -20.59
N GLN A 383 1.86 17.85 -20.75
CA GLN A 383 1.19 17.87 -22.05
C GLN A 383 1.71 19.00 -22.97
N ASN A 384 2.27 20.05 -22.38
CA ASN A 384 2.72 21.25 -23.09
C ASN A 384 4.24 21.42 -23.04
N LEU A 385 4.98 20.33 -22.77
CA LEU A 385 6.43 20.39 -22.53
C LEU A 385 7.21 21.03 -23.69
N ASP A 386 6.74 20.81 -24.93
CA ASP A 386 7.36 21.35 -26.15
C ASP A 386 7.25 22.88 -26.27
N TYR A 387 6.33 23.50 -25.53
CA TYR A 387 6.10 24.95 -25.53
C TYR A 387 6.75 25.67 -24.35
N ILE A 388 7.33 24.93 -23.39
CA ILE A 388 7.90 25.51 -22.18
C ILE A 388 9.43 25.58 -22.35
N PRO A 389 10.04 26.78 -22.29
CA PRO A 389 11.49 26.92 -22.32
C PRO A 389 12.16 26.11 -21.20
N LYS A 390 13.32 25.51 -21.52
CA LYS A 390 14.08 24.68 -20.56
C LYS A 390 14.48 25.44 -19.30
N GLU A 391 14.72 26.75 -19.41
CA GLU A 391 15.05 27.63 -18.28
C GLU A 391 13.88 27.73 -17.29
N ASP A 392 12.65 27.88 -17.81
CA ASP A 392 11.43 27.95 -17.00
C ASP A 392 11.12 26.61 -16.33
N LEU A 393 11.31 25.49 -17.05
CA LEU A 393 11.21 24.15 -16.46
C LEU A 393 12.21 23.95 -15.31
N ASN A 394 13.43 24.49 -15.45
CA ASN A 394 14.45 24.41 -14.40
C ASN A 394 14.17 25.32 -13.21
N ALA A 395 13.39 26.38 -13.41
CA ALA A 395 12.96 27.31 -12.36
C ALA A 395 11.77 26.78 -11.54
N LEU A 396 11.08 25.73 -12.02
CA LEU A 396 9.99 25.10 -11.27
C LEU A 396 10.48 24.57 -9.91
N PRO A 397 9.61 24.61 -8.87
CA PRO A 397 9.88 23.88 -7.63
C PRO A 397 10.25 22.42 -7.91
N PHE A 398 11.18 21.89 -7.13
CA PHE A 398 11.79 20.58 -7.37
C PHE A 398 10.74 19.47 -7.60
N GLU A 399 9.70 19.43 -6.78
CA GLU A 399 8.63 18.43 -6.83
C GLU A 399 7.81 18.50 -8.10
N LEU A 400 7.53 19.74 -8.55
CA LEU A 400 6.76 19.99 -9.76
C LEU A 400 7.61 19.66 -10.98
N ARG A 401 8.88 20.07 -11.02
CA ARG A 401 9.81 19.69 -12.09
C ARG A 401 9.92 18.18 -12.22
N LEU A 402 10.17 17.48 -11.10
CA LEU A 402 10.27 16.02 -11.07
C LEU A 402 8.96 15.35 -11.50
N GLY A 403 7.81 15.93 -11.12
CA GLY A 403 6.50 15.50 -11.60
C GLY A 403 6.30 15.68 -13.09
N VAL A 404 6.65 16.84 -13.63
CA VAL A 404 6.57 17.08 -15.08
C VAL A 404 7.52 16.17 -15.85
N GLU A 405 8.66 15.78 -15.29
CA GLU A 405 9.60 14.88 -15.94
C GLU A 405 9.12 13.42 -15.94
N HIS A 406 8.44 12.97 -14.88
CA HIS A 406 8.19 11.54 -14.62
C HIS A 406 6.73 11.13 -14.42
N ILE A 407 5.76 12.05 -14.44
CA ILE A 407 4.33 11.68 -14.38
C ILE A 407 3.99 10.78 -15.57
N ASN A 408 3.38 9.63 -15.27
CA ASN A 408 2.90 8.75 -16.32
C ASN A 408 1.79 9.47 -17.11
N PRO A 409 1.86 9.52 -18.46
CA PRO A 409 0.82 10.11 -19.30
C PRO A 409 -0.59 9.59 -19.01
N ASP A 410 -0.72 8.35 -18.54
CA ASP A 410 -1.99 7.70 -18.24
C ASP A 410 -2.52 8.01 -16.82
N VAL A 411 -1.87 8.91 -16.06
CA VAL A 411 -2.45 9.42 -14.81
C VAL A 411 -3.66 10.29 -15.15
N GLU A 412 -4.84 9.73 -14.99
CA GLU A 412 -6.11 10.44 -15.17
C GLU A 412 -6.27 11.57 -14.16
N CYS A 413 -6.62 12.76 -14.67
CA CYS A 413 -7.04 13.89 -13.86
C CYS A 413 -8.57 13.99 -13.83
N SER A 414 -9.15 14.33 -12.69
CA SER A 414 -10.61 14.53 -12.57
C SER A 414 -11.17 15.67 -13.45
N TYR A 415 -10.29 16.46 -14.05
CA TYR A 415 -10.62 17.53 -14.97
C TYR A 415 -9.51 17.64 -16.02
N ASN A 416 -9.86 17.83 -17.29
CA ASN A 416 -8.92 18.06 -18.39
C ASN A 416 -8.95 19.57 -18.72
N PRO A 417 -8.07 20.39 -18.11
CA PRO A 417 -8.12 21.84 -18.30
C PRO A 417 -7.81 22.20 -19.75
N THR A 418 -8.60 23.12 -20.31
CA THR A 418 -8.49 23.56 -21.70
C THR A 418 -7.71 24.86 -21.75
N TRP A 419 -6.65 24.92 -22.55
CA TRP A 419 -5.87 26.14 -22.75
C TRP A 419 -6.56 27.11 -23.70
N TYR A 420 -6.40 28.40 -23.45
CA TYR A 420 -6.76 29.45 -24.39
C TYR A 420 -5.54 30.29 -24.73
N ILE A 421 -5.40 30.66 -26.00
CA ILE A 421 -4.50 31.72 -26.41
C ILE A 421 -5.28 33.02 -26.24
N LEU A 422 -4.87 33.86 -25.29
CA LEU A 422 -5.45 35.19 -25.12
C LEU A 422 -5.34 35.95 -26.45
N GLU A 423 -6.43 36.55 -26.92
CA GLU A 423 -6.50 37.16 -28.26
C GLU A 423 -5.43 38.23 -28.47
N ASP A 424 -5.05 38.90 -27.39
CA ASP A 424 -4.07 39.98 -27.30
C ASP A 424 -2.60 39.49 -27.45
N GLN A 425 -2.39 38.17 -27.47
CA GLN A 425 -1.06 37.54 -27.53
C GLN A 425 -0.83 36.71 -28.80
N LYS A 426 -1.72 36.80 -29.80
CA LYS A 426 -1.63 36.03 -31.04
C LYS A 426 -0.47 36.45 -31.97
N GLU A 427 0.16 37.60 -31.76
CA GLU A 427 1.15 38.14 -32.72
C GLU A 427 2.62 37.79 -32.42
N ASP A 428 2.97 37.36 -31.20
CA ASP A 428 4.37 37.06 -30.84
C ASP A 428 4.47 35.79 -29.98
N HIS A 429 4.68 34.62 -30.59
CA HIS A 429 5.14 33.36 -29.95
C HIS A 429 4.70 33.15 -28.48
N ALA A 430 3.44 33.45 -28.17
CA ALA A 430 3.07 33.62 -26.77
C ALA A 430 2.84 32.27 -26.11
N ALA A 431 3.32 32.15 -24.87
CA ALA A 431 3.06 30.99 -24.05
C ALA A 431 1.55 30.85 -23.85
N PRO A 432 0.97 29.65 -24.02
CA PRO A 432 -0.44 29.41 -23.74
C PRO A 432 -0.74 29.77 -22.27
N VAL A 433 -1.99 30.17 -21.95
CA VAL A 433 -2.46 30.49 -20.59
C VAL A 433 -3.60 29.56 -20.16
N MET A 434 -3.50 29.00 -18.94
CA MET A 434 -4.38 27.96 -18.39
C MET A 434 -5.70 28.53 -17.90
#